data_AF-A0A067FBV6-F1
#
_entry.id   AF-A0A067FBV6-F1
#
_cell.length_a   1.000
_cell.length_b   1.000
_cell.length_c   1.000
_cell.angle_alpha   90.00
_cell.angle_beta   90.00
_cell.angle_gamma   90.00
#
_symmetry.space_group_name_H-M   'P 1'
#
loop_
_entity.id
_entity.type
_entity.pdbx_description
1 polymer ?
#
loop_
_entity_poly.entity_id
_entity_poly.type
_entity_poly.pdbx_seq_one_letter_code
_entity_poly.pdbx_strand_id
1 'polypeptide(L)'
;INKTIERYQKKTKDIGINSKIVEDHSQHAKEETSNMMTKLEFLEVAKRKLLGDGLEPCTIDELQQLENQLERSLSRIRARKNQLFREQIEKLKEKEKILIEENTKLREQCGMQPRQASEEQEVYMDVETQLSIGPPERRVA
;
A
#
# COMPACT_ATOMS: atom_id res chain seq x y z
N ILE A 1 -23.68 68.19 21.27
CA ILE A 1 -23.80 67.09 22.26
C ILE A 1 -24.22 65.77 21.58
N ASN A 2 -25.29 65.73 20.78
CA ASN A 2 -25.77 64.50 20.11
C ASN A 2 -24.74 63.76 19.24
N LYS A 3 -23.93 64.49 18.43
CA LYS A 3 -22.88 63.89 17.57
C LYS A 3 -21.80 63.09 18.33
N THR A 4 -21.57 63.42 19.59
CA THR A 4 -20.58 62.71 20.42
C THR A 4 -21.19 61.41 20.94
N ILE A 5 -22.45 61.45 21.40
CA ILE A 5 -23.20 60.27 21.88
C ILE A 5 -23.35 59.24 20.75
N GLU A 6 -23.72 59.66 19.55
CA GLU A 6 -23.84 58.77 18.38
C GLU A 6 -22.51 58.08 18.02
N ARG A 7 -21.38 58.80 18.11
CA ARG A 7 -20.05 58.22 17.88
C ARG A 7 -19.73 57.11 18.88
N TYR A 8 -20.01 57.33 20.15
CA TYR A 8 -19.78 56.32 21.18
C TYR A 8 -20.69 55.12 20.97
N GLN A 9 -21.99 55.32 20.74
CA GLN A 9 -22.95 54.24 20.47
C GLN A 9 -22.56 53.41 19.24
N LYS A 10 -22.09 54.05 18.16
CA LYS A 10 -21.60 53.36 16.96
C LYS A 10 -20.38 52.50 17.29
N LYS A 11 -19.40 53.04 18.01
CA LYS A 11 -18.20 52.29 18.40
C LYS A 11 -18.51 51.11 19.32
N THR A 12 -19.46 51.24 20.24
CA THR A 12 -19.88 50.12 21.10
C THR A 12 -20.57 49.01 20.30
N LYS A 13 -21.42 49.37 19.32
CA LYS A 13 -22.05 48.41 18.41
C LYS A 13 -21.02 47.70 17.53
N ASP A 14 -20.07 48.44 16.96
CA ASP A 14 -19.01 47.87 16.10
C ASP A 14 -18.13 46.88 16.86
N ILE A 15 -17.79 47.15 18.12
CA ILE A 15 -17.05 46.22 18.99
C ILE A 15 -17.87 44.95 19.27
N GLY A 16 -19.16 45.08 19.56
CA GLY A 16 -20.05 43.94 19.77
C GLY A 16 -20.19 43.06 18.53
N ILE A 17 -20.27 43.65 17.34
CA ILE A 17 -20.31 42.93 16.06
C ILE A 17 -19.00 42.18 15.82
N ASN A 18 -17.86 42.82 16.05
CA ASN A 18 -16.54 42.18 15.85
C ASN A 18 -16.31 41.03 16.84
N SER A 19 -16.70 41.20 18.11
CA SER A 19 -16.67 40.12 19.11
C SER A 19 -17.50 38.93 18.67
N LYS A 20 -18.71 39.17 18.15
CA LYS A 20 -19.60 38.12 17.67
C LYS A 20 -19.03 37.39 16.44
N ILE A 21 -18.45 38.13 15.49
CA ILE A 21 -17.79 37.54 14.31
C ILE A 21 -16.62 36.65 14.73
N VAL A 22 -15.78 37.09 15.68
CA VAL A 22 -14.67 36.28 16.20
C VAL A 22 -15.16 35.03 16.93
N GLU A 23 -16.26 35.14 17.68
CA GLU A 23 -16.88 34.01 18.37
C GLU A 23 -17.49 33.00 17.38
N ASP A 24 -18.21 33.47 16.36
CA ASP A 24 -18.77 32.66 15.28
C ASP A 24 -17.65 31.95 14.49
N HIS A 25 -16.55 32.65 14.15
CA HIS A 25 -15.39 32.03 13.50
C HIS A 25 -14.71 30.98 14.38
N SER A 26 -14.61 31.23 15.70
CA SER A 26 -14.07 30.25 16.65
C SER A 26 -14.96 29.02 16.76
N GLN A 27 -16.28 29.19 16.76
CA GLN A 27 -17.25 28.09 16.76
C GLN A 27 -17.17 27.28 15.47
N HIS A 28 -17.12 27.93 14.31
CA HIS A 28 -16.96 27.28 13.02
C HIS A 28 -15.68 26.42 12.97
N ALA A 29 -14.54 26.97 13.39
CA ALA A 29 -13.27 26.23 13.40
C ALA A 29 -13.31 25.01 14.34
N LYS A 30 -14.01 25.11 15.48
CA LYS A 30 -14.24 23.97 16.39
C LYS A 30 -15.12 22.91 15.73
N GLU A 31 -16.18 23.32 15.05
CA GLU A 31 -17.07 22.40 14.33
C GLU A 31 -16.34 21.68 13.21
N GLU A 32 -15.55 22.38 12.40
CA GLU A 32 -14.70 21.77 11.36
C GLU A 32 -13.72 20.75 11.93
N THR A 33 -13.10 21.07 13.06
CA THR A 33 -12.18 20.16 13.76
C THR A 33 -12.91 18.91 14.25
N SER A 34 -14.11 19.06 14.83
CA SER A 34 -14.95 17.95 15.27
C SER A 34 -15.37 17.06 14.10
N ASN A 35 -15.77 17.68 12.97
CA ASN A 35 -16.13 16.97 11.75
C ASN A 35 -14.93 16.20 11.16
N MET A 36 -13.73 16.76 11.25
CA MET A 36 -12.52 16.06 10.83
C MET A 36 -12.20 14.86 11.74
N MET A 37 -12.33 15.03 13.06
CA MET A 37 -12.07 13.97 14.04
C MET A 37 -13.01 12.79 13.84
N THR A 38 -14.31 13.03 13.70
CA THR A 38 -15.30 11.97 13.42
C THR A 38 -15.02 11.24 12.11
N LYS A 39 -14.59 11.95 11.07
CA LYS A 39 -14.19 11.32 9.80
C LYS A 39 -12.94 10.45 9.95
N LEU A 40 -11.98 10.89 10.75
CA LEU A 40 -10.77 10.14 11.05
C LEU A 40 -11.10 8.84 11.79
N GLU A 41 -11.92 8.93 12.84
CA GLU A 41 -12.38 7.76 13.59
C GLU A 41 -13.11 6.75 12.71
N PHE A 42 -14.00 7.22 11.82
CA PHE A 42 -14.67 6.36 10.86
C PHE A 42 -13.69 5.62 9.94
N LEU A 43 -12.68 6.33 9.41
CA LEU A 43 -11.65 5.73 8.56
C LEU A 43 -10.78 4.72 9.31
N GLU A 44 -10.44 4.99 10.57
CA GLU A 44 -9.68 4.06 11.41
C GLU A 44 -10.47 2.79 11.71
N VAL A 45 -11.77 2.91 12.01
CA VAL A 45 -12.66 1.75 12.18
C VAL A 45 -12.74 0.95 10.88
N ALA A 46 -12.96 1.61 9.74
CA ALA A 46 -13.02 0.95 8.44
C ALA A 46 -11.70 0.20 8.13
N LYS A 47 -10.55 0.82 8.42
CA LYS A 47 -9.24 0.19 8.27
C LYS A 47 -9.10 -1.05 9.17
N ARG A 48 -9.47 -0.95 10.45
CA ARG A 48 -9.42 -2.09 11.39
C ARG A 48 -10.27 -3.27 10.89
N LYS A 49 -11.50 -2.98 10.44
CA LYS A 49 -12.36 -4.01 9.84
C LYS A 49 -11.71 -4.68 8.64
N LEU A 50 -11.12 -3.90 7.71
CA LEU A 50 -10.38 -4.43 6.56
C LEU A 50 -9.17 -5.29 6.95
N LEU A 51 -8.60 -5.08 8.14
CA LEU A 51 -7.51 -5.89 8.69
C LEU A 51 -7.99 -7.13 9.46
N GLY A 52 -9.30 -7.29 9.63
CA GLY A 52 -9.90 -8.40 10.37
C GLY A 52 -10.17 -8.11 11.84
N ASP A 53 -9.95 -6.88 12.30
CA ASP A 53 -10.11 -6.49 13.71
C ASP A 53 -11.50 -5.89 13.99
N GLY A 54 -12.08 -6.19 15.16
CA GLY A 54 -13.32 -5.55 15.62
C GLY A 54 -14.55 -5.91 14.77
N LEU A 55 -14.63 -7.17 14.34
CA LEU A 55 -15.68 -7.70 13.48
C LEU A 55 -16.87 -8.28 14.25
N GLU A 56 -16.76 -8.44 15.57
CA GLU A 56 -17.81 -8.97 16.44
C GLU A 56 -19.18 -8.27 16.27
N PRO A 57 -19.28 -6.93 16.08
CA PRO A 57 -20.57 -6.28 15.87
C PRO A 57 -21.05 -6.30 14.42
N CYS A 58 -20.28 -6.85 13.48
CA CYS A 58 -20.67 -6.86 12.07
C CYS A 58 -21.74 -7.91 11.77
N THR A 59 -22.70 -7.51 10.95
CA THR A 59 -23.70 -8.42 10.38
C THR A 59 -23.10 -9.30 9.27
N ILE A 60 -23.78 -10.39 8.93
CA ILE A 60 -23.35 -11.30 7.86
C ILE A 60 -23.24 -10.55 6.53
N ASP A 61 -24.19 -9.67 6.21
CA ASP A 61 -24.17 -8.90 4.96
C ASP A 61 -22.97 -7.95 4.89
N GLU A 62 -22.64 -7.27 6.01
CA GLU A 62 -21.45 -6.41 6.09
C GLU A 62 -20.16 -7.20 5.93
N LEU A 63 -20.06 -8.38 6.56
CA LEU A 63 -18.91 -9.27 6.42
C LEU A 63 -18.76 -9.77 4.98
N GLN A 64 -19.86 -10.12 4.32
CA GLN A 64 -19.83 -10.56 2.93
C GLN A 64 -19.40 -9.43 1.99
N GLN A 65 -19.84 -8.19 2.24
CA GLN A 65 -19.39 -7.02 1.49
C GLN A 65 -17.88 -6.77 1.69
N LEU A 66 -17.40 -6.89 2.92
CA LEU A 66 -15.99 -6.73 3.27
C LEU A 66 -15.12 -7.78 2.56
N GLU A 67 -15.53 -9.05 2.60
CA GLU A 67 -14.86 -10.15 1.91
C GLU A 67 -14.79 -9.90 0.40
N ASN A 68 -15.92 -9.56 -0.22
CA ASN A 68 -16.00 -9.25 -1.64
C ASN A 68 -15.07 -8.07 -2.03
N GLN A 69 -15.00 -7.04 -1.19
CA GLN A 69 -14.10 -5.90 -1.42
C GLN A 69 -12.63 -6.34 -1.35
N LEU A 70 -12.27 -7.14 -0.34
CA LEU A 70 -10.91 -7.66 -0.17
C LEU A 70 -10.51 -8.55 -1.34
N GLU A 71 -11.36 -9.50 -1.73
CA GLU A 71 -11.10 -10.40 -2.85
C GLU A 71 -10.87 -9.64 -4.16
N ARG A 72 -11.74 -8.67 -4.50
CA ARG A 72 -11.60 -7.83 -5.70
C ARG A 72 -10.28 -7.05 -5.68
N SER A 73 -9.93 -6.45 -4.54
CA SER A 73 -8.70 -5.68 -4.41
C SER A 73 -7.45 -6.56 -4.53
N LEU A 74 -7.47 -7.74 -3.90
CA LEU A 74 -6.39 -8.71 -3.93
C LEU A 74 -6.18 -9.27 -5.34
N SER A 75 -7.27 -9.58 -6.04
CA SER A 75 -7.25 -10.00 -7.44
C SER A 75 -6.56 -8.95 -8.33
N ARG A 76 -6.93 -7.67 -8.18
CA ARG A 76 -6.29 -6.56 -8.91
C ARG A 76 -4.80 -6.43 -8.60
N ILE A 77 -4.40 -6.56 -7.33
CA ILE A 77 -2.99 -6.51 -6.90
C ILE A 77 -2.20 -7.66 -7.53
N ARG A 78 -2.73 -8.89 -7.46
CA ARG A 78 -2.10 -10.08 -8.06
C ARG A 78 -1.96 -9.95 -9.58
N ALA A 79 -3.01 -9.48 -10.26
CA ALA A 79 -2.98 -9.25 -11.70
C ALA A 79 -1.87 -8.25 -12.10
N ARG A 80 -1.77 -7.12 -11.39
CA ARG A 80 -0.72 -6.13 -11.61
C ARG A 80 0.68 -6.68 -11.32
N LYS A 81 0.86 -7.39 -10.21
CA LYS A 81 2.14 -8.02 -9.86
C LYS A 81 2.58 -9.01 -10.94
N ASN A 82 1.67 -9.86 -11.41
CA ASN A 82 1.95 -10.83 -12.46
C ASN A 82 2.28 -10.15 -13.79
N GLN A 83 1.60 -9.05 -14.13
CA GLN A 83 1.93 -8.26 -15.31
C GLN A 83 3.35 -7.72 -15.25
N LEU A 84 3.73 -7.07 -14.14
CA LEU A 84 5.07 -6.51 -13.96
C LEU A 84 6.16 -7.59 -14.03
N PHE A 85 5.91 -8.77 -13.46
CA PHE A 85 6.86 -9.87 -13.56
C PHE A 85 7.00 -10.42 -14.98
N ARG A 86 5.89 -10.53 -15.73
CA ARG A 86 5.98 -10.91 -17.16
C ARG A 86 6.81 -9.91 -17.93
N GLU A 87 6.59 -8.61 -17.74
CA GLU A 87 7.37 -7.55 -18.39
C GLU A 87 8.86 -7.65 -18.05
N GLN A 88 9.21 -7.94 -16.79
CA GLN A 88 10.60 -8.13 -16.38
C GLN A 88 11.23 -9.40 -16.99
N ILE A 89 10.50 -10.52 -17.01
CA ILE A 89 10.97 -11.77 -17.60
C ILE A 89 11.26 -11.58 -19.08
N GLU A 90 10.34 -10.95 -19.84
CA GLU A 90 10.53 -10.72 -21.27
C GLU A 90 11.72 -9.79 -21.54
N LYS A 91 11.92 -8.75 -20.71
CA LYS A 91 13.11 -7.88 -20.80
C LYS A 91 14.41 -8.66 -20.56
N LEU A 92 14.41 -9.60 -19.61
CA LEU A 92 15.59 -10.41 -19.32
C LEU A 92 15.88 -11.41 -20.43
N LYS A 93 14.85 -12.06 -21.00
CA LYS A 93 15.00 -12.96 -22.17
C LYS A 93 15.58 -12.24 -23.39
N GLU A 94 15.11 -11.02 -23.67
CA GLU A 94 15.67 -10.24 -24.78
C GLU A 94 17.15 -9.88 -24.52
N LYS A 95 17.49 -9.52 -23.27
CA LYS A 95 18.88 -9.25 -22.91
C LYS A 95 19.75 -10.51 -23.03
N GLU A 96 19.25 -11.65 -22.58
CA GLU A 96 19.92 -12.95 -22.72
C GLU A 96 20.21 -13.26 -24.19
N LYS A 97 19.21 -13.11 -25.06
CA LYS A 97 19.37 -13.31 -26.50
C LYS A 97 20.46 -12.42 -27.10
N ILE A 98 20.46 -11.13 -26.79
CA ILE A 98 21.48 -10.18 -27.26
C ILE A 98 22.87 -10.60 -26.78
N LEU A 99 23.00 -11.00 -25.52
CA LEU A 99 24.28 -11.42 -24.95
C LEU A 99 24.77 -12.73 -25.57
N ILE A 100 23.89 -13.68 -25.87
CA ILE A 100 24.23 -14.91 -26.59
C ILE A 100 24.78 -14.56 -27.97
N GLU A 101 24.08 -13.71 -28.73
CA GLU A 101 24.52 -13.29 -30.07
C GLU A 101 25.86 -12.54 -30.06
N GLU A 102 26.10 -11.68 -29.06
CA GLU A 102 27.38 -10.99 -28.90
C GLU A 102 28.50 -11.97 -28.52
N ASN A 103 28.22 -12.88 -27.59
CA ASN A 103 29.18 -13.88 -27.14
C ASN A 103 29.57 -14.84 -28.28
N THR A 104 28.63 -15.28 -29.11
CA THR A 104 28.93 -16.10 -30.29
C THR A 104 29.85 -15.38 -31.27
N LYS A 105 29.58 -14.10 -31.57
CA LYS A 105 30.42 -13.28 -32.46
C LYS A 105 31.85 -13.13 -31.91
N LEU A 106 31.99 -12.84 -30.62
CA LEU A 106 33.31 -12.72 -29.99
C LEU A 106 34.08 -14.04 -30.01
N ARG A 107 33.42 -15.18 -29.78
CA ARG A 107 34.07 -16.50 -29.80
C ARG A 107 34.53 -16.89 -31.20
N GLU A 108 33.76 -16.55 -32.23
CA GLU A 108 34.19 -16.69 -33.64
C GLU A 108 35.43 -15.85 -33.94
N GLN A 109 35.46 -14.59 -33.50
CA GLN A 109 36.63 -13.71 -33.66
C GLN A 109 37.87 -14.21 -32.92
N CYS A 110 37.70 -14.83 -31.75
CA CYS A 110 38.79 -15.41 -30.96
C CYS A 110 39.21 -16.82 -31.41
N GLY A 111 38.62 -17.38 -32.48
CA GLY A 111 38.95 -18.72 -32.97
C GLY A 111 38.55 -19.86 -32.03
N MET A 112 37.61 -19.63 -31.11
CA MET A 112 37.11 -20.64 -30.18
C MET A 112 35.89 -21.37 -30.77
N GLN A 113 35.89 -22.71 -30.76
CA GLN A 113 34.76 -23.51 -31.26
C GLN A 113 33.44 -23.20 -30.52
N PRO A 114 32.26 -23.27 -31.18
CA PRO A 114 30.97 -23.02 -30.55
C PRO A 114 30.77 -23.93 -29.34
N ARG A 115 30.57 -23.34 -28.15
CA ARG A 115 30.01 -24.11 -27.04
C ARG A 115 28.54 -24.24 -27.37
N GLN A 116 28.09 -25.45 -27.69
CA GLN A 116 26.66 -25.74 -27.79
C GLN A 116 26.03 -25.21 -26.51
N ALA A 117 24.88 -24.54 -26.62
CA ALA A 117 24.05 -24.25 -25.46
C ALA A 117 23.78 -25.61 -24.82
N SER A 118 24.56 -25.95 -23.80
CA SER A 118 24.22 -27.05 -22.93
C SER A 118 22.87 -26.64 -22.40
N GLU A 119 21.84 -27.37 -22.83
CA GLU A 119 20.62 -27.59 -22.08
C GLU A 119 20.97 -27.45 -20.61
N GLU A 120 20.20 -26.64 -19.87
CA GLU A 120 20.31 -26.55 -18.43
C GLU A 120 20.23 -27.98 -17.85
N GLN A 121 21.36 -28.66 -17.77
CA GLN A 121 21.55 -29.79 -16.91
C GLN A 121 21.46 -29.13 -15.56
N GLU A 122 20.29 -29.23 -14.93
CA GLU A 122 20.19 -29.17 -13.49
C GLU A 122 21.21 -30.19 -12.96
N VAL A 123 22.41 -29.72 -12.69
CA VAL A 123 23.37 -30.45 -11.89
C VAL A 123 22.79 -30.37 -10.49
N TYR A 124 21.92 -31.33 -10.18
CA TYR A 124 21.49 -31.62 -8.82
C TYR A 124 22.75 -32.07 -8.07
N MET A 125 23.52 -31.11 -7.57
CA MET A 125 24.52 -31.39 -6.57
C MET A 125 23.72 -31.75 -5.32
N ASP A 126 23.63 -33.05 -5.04
CA ASP A 126 23.16 -33.55 -3.76
C ASP A 126 24.12 -33.06 -2.67
N VAL A 127 23.81 -31.90 -2.11
CA VAL A 127 24.46 -31.41 -0.89
C VAL A 127 23.75 -32.10 0.25
N GLU A 128 24.38 -33.15 0.76
CA GLU A 128 24.04 -33.78 2.04
C GLU A 128 24.09 -32.70 3.14
N THR A 129 22.95 -32.06 3.39
CA THR A 129 22.78 -31.19 4.54
C THR A 129 22.33 -32.08 5.69
N GLN A 130 22.92 -31.91 6.88
CA GLN A 130 22.48 -32.60 8.10
C GLN A 130 21.12 -32.07 8.61
N LEU A 131 20.27 -31.54 7.72
CA LEU A 131 18.99 -30.93 8.03
C LEU A 131 17.88 -31.98 7.90
N SER A 132 17.58 -32.66 9.01
CA SER A 132 16.44 -33.55 9.09
C SER A 132 15.13 -32.73 9.19
N ILE A 133 14.45 -32.53 8.07
CA ILE A 133 13.09 -31.97 8.05
C ILE A 133 12.12 -33.12 8.32
N GLY A 134 11.90 -33.41 9.60
CA GLY A 134 10.96 -34.42 10.08
C GLY A 134 10.36 -34.03 11.43
N PRO A 135 9.26 -34.67 11.85
CA PRO A 135 8.71 -34.48 13.19
C PRO A 135 9.80 -34.71 14.24
N PRO A 136 9.90 -33.89 15.29
CA PRO A 136 10.98 -33.98 16.27
C PRO A 136 11.02 -35.36 16.92
N GLU A 137 12.22 -35.93 17.03
CA GLU A 137 12.43 -37.23 17.70
C GLU A 137 11.95 -37.15 19.15
N ARG A 138 11.09 -38.09 19.55
CA ARG A 138 10.72 -38.23 20.95
C ARG A 138 11.96 -38.63 21.72
N ARG A 139 12.43 -37.75 22.60
CA ARG A 139 13.44 -38.09 23.59
C ARG A 139 12.88 -39.23 24.44
N VAL A 140 13.51 -40.40 24.34
CA VAL A 140 13.28 -41.51 25.27
C VAL A 140 13.99 -41.11 26.57
N ALA A 141 13.27 -41.23 27.69
CA ALA A 141 13.74 -40.88 29.02
C ALA A 141 14.80 -41.87 29.54
#